data_AF-A0A088B371-F1
#
_entry.id   AF-A0A088B371-F1
#
_cell.length_a   1.000
_cell.length_b   1.000
_cell.length_c   1.000
_cell.angle_alpha   90.00
_cell.angle_beta   90.00
_cell.angle_gamma   90.00
#
_symmetry.space_group_name_H-M   'P 1'
#
loop_
_entity.id
_entity.type
_entity.pdbx_description
1 polymer ?
#
loop_
_entity_poly.entity_id
_entity_poly.type
_entity_poly.pdbx_seq_one_letter_code
_entity_poly.pdbx_strand_id
1 'polypeptide(L)'
;MKDLDVWGFFRPHPGGRFPVRWRKTCDFGPSALGNHPDDAGYTGRRIDVLGRSIEAEAGESGAGDVRRYLAGARTRTAWHLAQRPVIGLYPAPLFGTQVWPVGP
;
A
#
# COMPACT_ATOMS: atom_id res chain seq x y z
N MET A 1 15.15 -7.52 -3.48
CA MET A 1 13.93 -6.67 -3.45
C MET A 1 14.34 -5.27 -3.87
N LYS A 2 13.70 -4.73 -4.93
CA LYS A 2 14.07 -3.47 -5.55
C LYS A 2 13.30 -2.29 -4.94
N ASP A 3 11.98 -2.42 -4.87
CA ASP A 3 11.07 -1.36 -4.43
C ASP A 3 10.27 -1.79 -3.18
N LEU A 4 10.23 -0.92 -2.17
CA LEU A 4 9.39 -1.07 -0.98
C LEU A 4 8.37 0.09 -0.96
N ASP A 5 7.13 -0.24 -1.28
CA ASP A 5 6.04 0.72 -1.38
C ASP A 5 5.08 0.59 -0.21
N VAL A 6 4.64 1.72 0.34
CA VAL A 6 3.55 1.81 1.30
C VAL A 6 2.34 2.43 0.61
N TRP A 7 1.20 1.74 0.66
CA TRP A 7 -0.04 2.21 0.07
C TRP A 7 -1.09 2.56 1.14
N GLY A 8 -1.55 3.80 1.13
CA GLY A 8 -2.74 4.25 1.84
C GLY A 8 -4.00 4.12 0.98
N PHE A 9 -5.00 3.40 1.47
CA PHE A 9 -6.30 3.27 0.81
C PHE A 9 -7.36 4.03 1.57
N PHE A 10 -8.11 4.87 0.86
CA PHE A 10 -9.10 5.76 1.44
C PHE A 10 -10.46 5.59 0.78
N ARG A 11 -11.54 5.69 1.55
CA ARG A 11 -12.88 5.86 0.98
C ARG A 11 -12.97 7.25 0.32
N PRO A 12 -13.64 7.40 -0.84
CA PRO A 12 -14.02 8.70 -1.37
C PRO A 12 -14.76 9.52 -0.31
N HIS A 13 -14.40 10.79 -0.16
CA HIS A 13 -15.12 11.74 0.69
C HIS A 13 -16.07 12.57 -0.19
N PRO A 14 -17.23 13.05 0.31
CA PRO A 14 -18.10 13.93 -0.47
C PRO A 14 -17.40 15.18 -1.03
N GLY A 15 -16.42 15.70 -0.27
CA GLY A 15 -15.56 16.81 -0.71
C GLY A 15 -14.47 16.45 -1.73
N GLY A 16 -14.31 15.18 -2.09
CA GLY A 16 -13.34 14.75 -3.11
C GLY A 16 -12.70 13.39 -2.86
N ARG A 17 -12.00 12.90 -3.89
CA ARG A 17 -11.15 11.71 -3.83
C ARG A 17 -9.73 12.09 -3.42
N PHE A 18 -8.99 11.14 -2.87
CA PHE A 18 -7.56 11.29 -2.62
C PHE A 18 -6.83 11.58 -3.95
N PRO A 19 -5.85 12.51 -3.98
CA PRO A 19 -5.20 12.90 -5.22
C PRO A 19 -4.52 11.72 -5.93
N VAL A 20 -4.87 11.50 -7.19
CA VAL A 20 -4.50 10.31 -7.99
C VAL A 20 -3.00 10.12 -8.26
N ARG A 21 -2.17 11.13 -7.99
CA ARG A 21 -0.71 11.11 -8.22
C ARG A 21 0.09 11.55 -7.00
N TRP A 22 -0.54 11.56 -5.82
CA TRP A 22 0.20 11.88 -4.61
C TRP A 22 1.18 10.75 -4.29
N ARG A 23 2.44 11.13 -4.07
CA ARG A 23 3.54 10.28 -3.68
C ARG A 23 4.46 11.09 -2.79
N LYS A 24 5.00 10.44 -1.76
CA LYS A 24 6.10 10.97 -0.97
C LYS A 24 7.17 9.89 -0.81
N THR A 25 8.41 10.23 -1.10
CA THR A 25 9.53 9.35 -0.81
C THR A 25 10.07 9.66 0.59
N CYS A 26 10.31 8.64 1.39
CA CYS A 26 10.72 8.74 2.77
C CYS A 26 11.96 7.87 3.05
N ASP A 27 12.79 8.35 3.97
CA ASP A 27 13.80 7.56 4.68
C ASP A 27 13.36 7.46 6.14
N PHE A 28 13.29 6.25 6.68
CA PHE A 28 12.92 6.01 8.07
C PHE A 28 14.14 5.70 8.96
N GLY A 29 15.36 5.95 8.45
CA GLY A 29 16.61 5.65 9.15
C GLY A 29 17.06 4.20 8.92
N PRO A 30 18.01 3.70 9.74
CA PRO A 30 18.59 2.37 9.56
C PRO A 30 17.53 1.28 9.41
N SER A 31 17.69 0.44 8.37
CA SER A 31 16.75 -0.62 8.03
C SER A 31 17.43 -1.99 8.08
N ALA A 32 16.73 -3.00 8.58
CA ALA A 32 17.17 -4.40 8.50
C ALA A 32 17.34 -4.88 7.04
N LEU A 33 16.70 -4.21 6.07
CA LEU A 33 16.85 -4.47 4.64
C LEU A 33 18.02 -3.72 4.01
N GLY A 34 18.75 -2.92 4.79
CA GLY A 34 19.82 -2.03 4.33
C GLY A 34 19.33 -0.95 3.35
N ASN A 35 20.28 -0.21 2.79
CA ASN A 35 20.06 0.67 1.64
C ASN A 35 20.17 -0.13 0.32
N HIS A 36 19.44 0.29 -0.72
CA HIS A 36 19.62 -0.27 -2.06
C HIS A 36 20.90 0.32 -2.70
N PRO A 37 21.73 -0.47 -3.42
CA PRO A 37 22.97 0.04 -4.02
C PRO A 37 22.78 1.22 -4.98
N ASP A 38 21.63 1.28 -5.66
CA ASP A 38 21.29 2.34 -6.61
C ASP A 38 20.70 3.60 -5.95
N ASP A 39 20.37 3.56 -4.64
CA ASP A 39 19.77 4.68 -3.92
C ASP A 39 20.85 5.49 -3.17
N ALA A 40 21.05 6.75 -3.57
CA ALA A 40 22.00 7.67 -2.93
C ALA A 40 21.30 8.60 -1.94
N GLY A 41 21.96 8.91 -0.82
CA GLY A 41 21.46 9.88 0.18
C GLY A 41 20.45 9.33 1.19
N TYR A 42 20.28 8.00 1.24
CA TYR A 42 19.42 7.31 2.20
C TYR A 42 20.27 6.58 3.26
N THR A 43 19.85 6.68 4.52
CA THR A 43 20.42 5.98 5.68
C THR A 43 19.94 4.54 5.73
N GLY A 44 18.66 4.30 5.41
CA GLY A 44 18.11 2.95 5.27
C GLY A 44 17.49 2.71 3.90
N ARG A 45 16.44 1.90 3.88
CA ARG A 45 15.72 1.61 2.64
C ARG A 45 14.86 2.80 2.26
N ARG A 46 15.00 3.29 1.03
CA ARG A 46 14.06 4.23 0.42
C ARG A 46 12.67 3.62 0.36
N ILE A 47 11.67 4.33 0.89
CA ILE A 47 10.26 3.92 0.86
C ILE A 47 9.43 4.94 0.09
N ASP A 48 8.66 4.46 -0.87
CA ASP A 48 7.66 5.28 -1.53
C ASP A 48 6.30 5.12 -0.85
N VAL A 49 5.77 6.22 -0.35
CA VAL A 49 4.43 6.30 0.24
C VAL A 49 3.49 6.84 -0.81
N LEU A 50 2.49 6.05 -1.17
CA LEU A 50 1.46 6.38 -2.14
C LEU A 50 0.10 6.31 -1.47
N GLY A 51 -0.88 6.96 -2.08
CA GLY A 51 -2.25 6.85 -1.61
C GLY A 51 -3.25 6.91 -2.77
N ARG A 52 -4.41 6.30 -2.58
CA ARG A 52 -5.52 6.45 -3.50
C ARG A 52 -6.86 6.22 -2.83
N SER A 53 -7.91 6.74 -3.47
CA SER A 53 -9.26 6.32 -3.13
C SER A 53 -9.62 5.00 -3.81
N ILE A 54 -10.35 4.15 -3.08
CA ILE A 54 -11.01 2.92 -3.57
C ILE A 54 -12.47 2.95 -3.13
N GLU A 55 -13.36 2.38 -3.93
CA GLU A 55 -14.77 2.26 -3.52
C GLU A 55 -14.85 1.45 -2.22
N ALA A 56 -15.76 1.83 -1.33
CA ALA A 56 -16.01 1.14 -0.07
C ALA A 56 -17.43 0.58 -0.05
N GLU A 57 -17.61 -0.68 0.35
CA GLU A 57 -18.93 -1.26 0.55
C GLU A 57 -19.44 -1.06 1.99
N ALA A 58 -20.75 -0.83 2.11
CA ALA A 58 -21.38 -0.65 3.41
C ALA A 58 -21.30 -1.95 4.22
N GLY A 59 -20.71 -1.88 5.42
CA GLY A 59 -20.53 -3.03 6.30
C GLY A 59 -19.29 -3.88 5.99
N GLU A 60 -18.54 -3.57 4.92
CA GLU A 60 -17.26 -4.22 4.65
C GLU A 60 -16.14 -3.59 5.50
N SER A 61 -15.18 -4.40 5.94
CA SER A 61 -13.97 -3.89 6.60
C SER A 61 -13.04 -3.24 5.58
N GLY A 62 -12.20 -2.28 6.00
CA GLY A 62 -11.23 -1.67 5.09
C GLY A 62 -10.28 -2.69 4.44
N ALA A 63 -9.97 -3.81 5.11
CA ALA A 63 -9.22 -4.90 4.51
C ALA A 63 -10.02 -5.64 3.42
N GLY A 64 -11.33 -5.81 3.63
CA GLY A 64 -12.25 -6.37 2.62
C GLY A 64 -12.29 -5.50 1.36
N ASP A 65 -12.46 -4.19 1.52
CA ASP A 65 -12.45 -3.24 0.39
C ASP A 65 -11.15 -3.30 -0.40
N VAL A 66 -10.01 -3.38 0.29
CA VAL A 66 -8.69 -3.55 -0.34
C VAL A 66 -8.63 -4.89 -1.09
N ARG A 67 -9.07 -6.00 -0.48
CA ARG A 67 -9.10 -7.31 -1.14
C ARG A 67 -9.98 -7.28 -2.39
N ARG A 68 -11.17 -6.69 -2.35
CA ARG A 68 -12.06 -6.53 -3.49
C ARG A 68 -11.43 -5.69 -4.60
N TYR A 69 -10.77 -4.59 -4.24
CA TYR A 69 -10.04 -3.75 -5.17
C TYR A 69 -8.89 -4.50 -5.87
N LEU A 70 -8.13 -5.32 -5.12
CA LEU A 70 -7.01 -6.11 -5.64
C LEU A 70 -7.52 -7.29 -6.50
N ALA A 71 -8.52 -8.02 -6.03
CA ALA A 71 -9.15 -9.13 -6.75
C ALA A 71 -9.73 -8.68 -8.10
N GLY A 72 -10.35 -7.50 -8.13
CA GLY A 72 -10.89 -6.94 -9.37
C GLY A 72 -9.80 -6.55 -10.38
N ALA A 73 -8.58 -6.22 -9.93
CA ALA A 73 -7.42 -5.84 -10.75
C ALA A 73 -7.72 -4.83 -11.88
N ARG A 74 -8.76 -3.99 -11.74
CA ARG A 74 -9.33 -3.15 -12.82
C ARG A 74 -8.46 -1.96 -13.20
N THR A 75 -7.39 -1.70 -12.45
CA THR A 75 -6.44 -0.62 -12.72
C THR A 75 -5.03 -1.20 -12.74
N ARG A 76 -4.11 -0.56 -13.47
CA ARG A 76 -2.71 -1.00 -13.54
C ARG A 76 -2.07 -1.11 -12.15
N THR A 77 -2.38 -0.17 -11.24
CA THR A 77 -1.96 -0.24 -9.84
C THR A 77 -2.50 -1.49 -9.15
N ALA A 78 -3.81 -1.76 -9.24
CA ALA A 78 -4.43 -2.94 -8.64
C ALA A 78 -3.79 -4.23 -9.19
N TRP A 79 -3.59 -4.30 -10.50
CA TRP A 79 -2.98 -5.44 -11.17
C TRP A 79 -1.54 -5.71 -10.69
N HIS A 80 -0.70 -4.66 -10.57
CA HIS A 80 0.66 -4.81 -10.04
C HIS A 80 0.69 -5.20 -8.56
N LEU A 81 -0.18 -4.60 -7.74
CA LEU A 81 -0.25 -4.92 -6.31
C LEU A 81 -0.78 -6.33 -6.08
N ALA A 82 -1.74 -6.80 -6.88
CA ALA A 82 -2.32 -8.13 -6.73
C ALA A 82 -1.32 -9.27 -7.02
N GLN A 83 -0.19 -8.99 -7.67
CA GLN A 83 0.88 -9.96 -7.96
C GLN A 83 1.83 -10.20 -6.78
N ARG A 84 1.70 -9.45 -5.69
CA ARG A 84 2.60 -9.52 -4.53
C ARG A 84 1.80 -9.60 -3.23
N PRO A 85 2.39 -10.17 -2.17
CA PRO A 85 1.78 -10.07 -0.84
C PRO A 85 1.61 -8.61 -0.41
N VAL A 86 0.42 -8.27 0.09
CA VAL A 86 0.13 -6.99 0.74
C VAL A 86 0.02 -7.24 2.23
N ILE A 87 0.92 -6.61 2.98
CA ILE A 87 1.00 -6.72 4.44
C ILE A 87 0.31 -5.52 5.09
N GLY A 88 -0.52 -5.76 6.09
CA GLY A 88 -1.19 -4.70 6.85
C GLY A 88 -0.19 -3.93 7.72
N LEU A 89 -0.27 -2.59 7.66
CA LEU A 89 0.49 -1.68 8.53
C LEU A 89 -0.42 -0.95 9.53
N TYR A 90 -1.67 -0.74 9.15
CA TYR A 90 -2.67 -0.07 9.98
C TYR A 90 -4.08 -0.48 9.50
N PRO A 91 -5.10 -0.56 10.37
CA PRO A 91 -5.06 -0.39 11.84
C PRO A 91 -4.24 -1.46 12.56
N ALA A 92 -3.93 -1.21 13.84
CA ALA A 92 -3.12 -2.11 14.67
C ALA A 92 -3.54 -3.60 14.63
N PRO A 93 -4.84 -3.96 14.60
CA PRO A 93 -5.25 -5.37 14.47
C PRO A 93 -4.83 -6.06 13.16
N LEU A 94 -4.47 -5.29 12.12
CA LEU A 94 -3.99 -5.82 10.84
C LEU A 94 -2.47 -5.76 10.71
N PHE A 95 -1.76 -5.17 11.68
CA PHE A 95 -0.31 -4.99 11.57
C PHE A 95 0.40 -6.34 11.42
N GLY A 96 1.23 -6.47 10.38
CA GLY A 96 1.99 -7.69 10.08
C GLY A 96 1.16 -8.82 9.47
N THR A 97 -0.16 -8.67 9.36
CA THR A 97 -1.02 -9.69 8.74
C THR A 97 -0.97 -9.60 7.21
N GLN A 98 -1.08 -10.72 6.52
CA GLN A 98 -1.24 -10.73 5.07
C GLN A 98 -2.69 -10.37 4.71
N VAL A 99 -2.89 -9.18 4.15
CA VAL A 99 -4.20 -8.72 3.66
C VAL A 99 -4.51 -9.36 2.30
N TRP A 100 -3.50 -9.55 1.45
CA TRP A 100 -3.61 -10.17 0.12
C TRP A 100 -2.36 -10.99 -0.22
N PRO A 101 -2.48 -12.12 -0.95
CA PRO A 101 -3.73 -12.85 -1.19
C PRO A 101 -4.31 -13.36 0.14
N VAL A 102 -5.61 -13.63 0.17
CA VAL A 102 -6.17 -14.37 1.32
C VAL A 102 -5.54 -15.76 1.27
N GLY A 103 -4.94 -16.20 2.38
CA GLY A 103 -4.35 -17.54 2.45
C GLY A 103 -5.39 -18.63 2.10
N PRO A 104 -4.95 -19.83 1.69
CA PRO A 104 -5.84 -20.97 1.54
C PRO A 104 -6.58 -21.31 2.84
#